data_AF-A0A7C4UWK4-F1
#
_entry.id   AF-A0A7C4UWK4-F1
#
_cell.length_a   1.000
_cell.length_b   1.000
_cell.length_c   1.000
_cell.angle_alpha   90.00
_cell.angle_beta   90.00
_cell.angle_gamma   90.00
#
_symmetry.space_group_name_H-M   'P 1'
#
loop_
_entity.id
_entity.type
_entity.pdbx_description
1 polymer ?
#
loop_
_entity_poly.entity_id
_entity_poly.type
_entity_poly.pdbx_seq_one_letter_code
_entity_poly.pdbx_strand_id
1 'polypeptide(L)'
;KPLSRADLDARINRQLYFATVAGVNTFNQPKNDPNGCAAIFQGALTVVEGLLDHRPETQAMVERELKRAEGLTNPVERARALRKVIDDVRAAIEKDQKEFQAVLWNRLGGEKNVRAVVRDFITSAAADPKVDLTRGGKFPVNDETRPKLEQSLVEYISSLTGGPLPYKGKDMKAAHAEMGITEEQFAALAEHFVAALKKHKVPAADVEIITAALAATKKEIVAAAPKGPEPLKAAPRPLSLWKELGGAEAVKPIVHDFLVRALKNEKVDLTRGGKFKLDEEAQLRLEQSLVDYLSTMTDGPVTYKGKDMKAAHEGMKITDAQFDALAADLLAVLKERKVEQEHINELMKLMEATRKDIVEKE
;
A
#
# COMPACT_ATOMS: atom_id res chain seq x y z
N LYS A 1 -4.05 -11.58 11.78
CA LYS A 1 -3.97 -12.49 10.61
C LYS A 1 -2.50 -12.71 10.30
N PRO A 2 -2.02 -13.96 10.14
CA PRO A 2 -0.68 -14.20 9.62
C PRO A 2 -0.55 -13.54 8.24
N LEU A 3 0.67 -13.08 7.93
CA LEU A 3 0.96 -12.49 6.62
C LEU A 3 0.85 -13.56 5.54
N SER A 4 0.36 -13.18 4.36
CA SER A 4 0.48 -14.06 3.20
C SER A 4 1.96 -14.21 2.83
N ARG A 5 2.32 -15.32 2.16
CA ARG A 5 3.70 -15.53 1.69
C ARG A 5 4.15 -14.42 0.74
N ALA A 6 3.24 -13.91 -0.09
CA ALA A 6 3.50 -12.78 -0.98
C ALA A 6 3.75 -11.47 -0.20
N ASP A 7 2.97 -11.20 0.85
CA ASP A 7 3.19 -10.04 1.71
C ASP A 7 4.49 -10.15 2.51
N LEU A 8 4.85 -11.37 2.93
CA LEU A 8 6.10 -11.65 3.61
C LEU A 8 7.30 -11.42 2.67
N ASP A 9 7.25 -11.94 1.45
CA ASP A 9 8.26 -11.71 0.41
C ASP A 9 8.42 -10.22 0.07
N ALA A 10 7.30 -9.49 -0.07
CA ALA A 10 7.33 -8.06 -0.32
C ALA A 10 7.97 -7.28 0.83
N ARG A 11 7.73 -7.70 2.08
CA ARG A 11 8.37 -7.13 3.26
C ARG A 11 9.86 -7.45 3.30
N ILE A 12 10.26 -8.71 3.06
CA ILE A 12 11.67 -9.11 2.99
C ILE A 12 12.40 -8.27 1.95
N ASN A 13 11.88 -8.18 0.73
CA ASN A 13 12.50 -7.41 -0.36
C ASN A 13 12.63 -5.92 0.02
N ARG A 14 11.61 -5.34 0.67
CA ARG A 14 11.67 -3.96 1.17
C ARG A 14 12.74 -3.78 2.26
N GLN A 15 12.83 -4.67 3.25
CA GLN A 15 13.82 -4.57 4.32
C GLN A 15 15.25 -4.71 3.78
N LEU A 16 15.46 -5.64 2.84
CA LEU A 16 16.73 -5.82 2.15
C LEU A 16 17.15 -4.60 1.32
N TYR A 17 16.18 -3.91 0.70
CA TYR A 17 16.43 -2.63 0.04
C TYR A 17 16.87 -1.54 1.03
N PHE A 18 16.20 -1.40 2.17
CA PHE A 18 16.61 -0.41 3.18
C PHE A 18 17.99 -0.72 3.76
N ALA A 19 18.28 -1.99 4.05
CA ALA A 19 19.60 -2.41 4.48
C ALA A 19 20.67 -2.07 3.45
N THR A 20 20.37 -2.27 2.16
CA THR A 20 21.25 -1.87 1.04
C THR A 20 21.56 -0.38 1.09
N VAL A 21 20.52 0.46 1.17
CA VAL A 21 20.69 1.92 1.19
C VAL A 21 21.50 2.35 2.42
N ALA A 22 21.15 1.85 3.60
CA ALA A 22 21.85 2.14 4.84
C ALA A 22 23.32 1.73 4.78
N GLY A 23 23.62 0.49 4.34
CA GLY A 23 25.00 0.00 4.25
C GLY A 23 25.83 0.73 3.21
N VAL A 24 25.28 1.02 2.02
CA VAL A 24 25.97 1.80 0.98
C VAL A 24 26.25 3.23 1.47
N ASN A 25 25.31 3.86 2.17
CA ASN A 25 25.54 5.18 2.76
C ASN A 25 26.66 5.11 3.81
N THR A 26 26.67 4.11 4.69
CA THR A 26 27.75 3.91 5.67
C THR A 26 29.11 3.68 5.00
N PHE A 27 29.15 2.94 3.90
CA PHE A 27 30.36 2.72 3.10
C PHE A 27 30.88 4.03 2.47
N ASN A 28 29.98 4.86 1.95
CA ASN A 28 30.33 6.07 1.19
C ASN A 28 30.44 7.36 2.04
N GLN A 29 30.14 7.30 3.34
CA GLN A 29 30.27 8.45 4.24
C GLN A 29 31.72 8.98 4.30
N PRO A 30 31.95 10.23 4.76
CA PRO A 30 33.29 10.85 4.82
C PRO A 30 34.32 10.03 5.62
N LYS A 31 33.86 9.17 6.53
CA LYS A 31 34.69 8.28 7.35
C LYS A 31 35.00 6.93 6.68
N ASN A 32 34.36 6.62 5.54
CA ASN A 32 34.48 5.36 4.78
C ASN A 32 34.51 4.12 5.68
N ASP A 33 33.33 3.67 6.14
CA ASP A 33 33.21 2.59 7.12
C ASP A 33 32.72 1.26 6.49
N PRO A 34 33.63 0.46 5.90
CA PRO A 34 33.28 -0.83 5.33
C PRO A 34 32.88 -1.87 6.39
N ASN A 35 33.33 -1.72 7.65
CA ASN A 35 32.94 -2.61 8.74
C ASN A 35 31.49 -2.37 9.16
N GLY A 36 31.09 -1.11 9.33
CA GLY A 36 29.71 -0.73 9.60
C GLY A 36 28.77 -1.15 8.46
N CYS A 37 29.20 -0.99 7.21
CA CYS A 37 28.45 -1.48 6.04
C CYS A 37 28.26 -3.00 6.10
N ALA A 38 29.33 -3.77 6.33
CA ALA A 38 29.24 -5.22 6.47
C ALA A 38 28.33 -5.65 7.63
N ALA A 39 28.39 -4.97 8.78
CA ALA A 39 27.54 -5.27 9.94
C ALA A 39 26.05 -5.04 9.65
N ILE A 40 25.71 -3.96 8.93
CA ILE A 40 24.32 -3.69 8.51
C ILE A 40 23.80 -4.81 7.61
N PHE A 41 24.59 -5.21 6.60
CA PHE A 41 24.18 -6.29 5.69
C PHE A 41 24.06 -7.64 6.40
N GLN A 42 25.01 -7.98 7.26
CA GLN A 42 25.00 -9.23 8.03
C GLN A 42 23.79 -9.29 8.97
N GLY A 43 23.50 -8.21 9.69
CA GLY A 43 22.33 -8.13 10.57
C GLY A 43 21.01 -8.28 9.81
N ALA A 44 20.88 -7.59 8.67
CA ALA A 44 19.69 -7.71 7.82
C ALA A 44 19.49 -9.14 7.29
N LEU A 45 20.56 -9.78 6.82
CA LEU A 45 20.53 -11.15 6.32
C LEU A 45 20.21 -12.17 7.43
N THR A 46 20.73 -11.98 8.65
CA THR A 46 20.42 -12.85 9.80
C THR A 46 18.92 -12.82 10.14
N VAL A 47 18.31 -11.63 10.10
CA VAL A 47 16.85 -11.51 10.31
C VAL A 47 16.08 -12.15 9.16
N VAL A 48 16.50 -11.91 7.92
CA VAL A 48 15.81 -12.43 6.73
C VAL A 48 15.91 -13.96 6.63
N GLU A 49 17.04 -14.56 7.00
CA GLU A 49 17.20 -16.01 7.05
C GLU A 49 16.08 -16.70 7.83
N GLY A 50 15.74 -16.19 9.01
CA GLY A 50 14.64 -16.72 9.84
C GLY A 50 13.24 -16.51 9.26
N LEU A 51 13.09 -15.64 8.26
CA LEU A 51 11.83 -15.33 7.57
C LEU A 51 11.69 -16.03 6.21
N LEU A 52 12.69 -16.83 5.81
CA LEU A 52 12.73 -17.57 4.55
C LEU A 52 12.37 -19.05 4.72
N ASP A 53 11.66 -19.44 5.78
CA ASP A 53 11.23 -20.82 6.04
C ASP A 53 10.35 -21.40 4.92
N HIS A 54 9.58 -20.54 4.23
CA HIS A 54 8.82 -20.92 3.02
C HIS A 54 9.68 -21.01 1.75
N ARG A 55 10.99 -20.73 1.82
CA ARG A 55 11.97 -20.68 0.71
C ARG A 55 13.27 -21.41 1.08
N PRO A 56 13.24 -22.75 1.24
CA PRO A 56 14.35 -23.51 1.82
C PRO A 56 15.66 -23.40 1.03
N GLU A 57 15.60 -23.31 -0.31
CA GLU A 57 16.79 -23.14 -1.13
C GLU A 57 17.44 -21.76 -0.93
N THR A 58 16.62 -20.69 -0.88
CA THR A 58 17.10 -19.33 -0.60
C THR A 58 17.62 -19.21 0.83
N GLN A 59 16.95 -19.83 1.80
CA GLN A 59 17.38 -19.86 3.20
C GLN A 59 18.75 -20.53 3.35
N ALA A 60 18.93 -21.73 2.79
CA ALA A 60 20.21 -22.45 2.82
C ALA A 60 21.34 -21.69 2.10
N MET A 61 21.01 -20.94 1.04
CA MET A 61 21.96 -20.02 0.41
C MET A 61 22.39 -18.92 1.37
N VAL A 62 21.45 -18.24 2.05
CA VAL A 62 21.77 -17.18 3.01
C VAL A 62 22.64 -17.70 4.16
N GLU A 63 22.27 -18.83 4.76
CA GLU A 63 23.04 -19.46 5.85
C GLU A 63 24.49 -19.76 5.43
N ARG A 64 24.67 -20.38 4.25
CA ARG A 64 25.99 -20.72 3.72
C ARG A 64 26.84 -19.47 3.46
N GLU A 65 26.28 -18.44 2.83
CA GLU A 65 27.04 -17.24 2.48
C GLU A 65 27.30 -16.34 3.71
N LEU A 66 26.40 -16.31 4.70
CA LEU A 66 26.65 -15.67 6.00
C LEU A 66 27.88 -16.31 6.69
N LYS A 67 27.91 -17.64 6.78
CA LYS A 67 29.04 -18.38 7.35
C LYS A 67 30.35 -18.14 6.59
N ARG A 68 30.28 -18.06 5.25
CA ARG A 68 31.43 -17.72 4.42
C ARG A 68 31.96 -16.31 4.71
N ALA A 69 31.07 -15.34 4.93
CA ALA A 69 31.45 -13.95 5.17
C ALA A 69 32.22 -13.76 6.49
N GLU A 70 31.98 -14.59 7.51
CA GLU A 70 32.74 -14.58 8.77
C GLU A 70 34.24 -14.83 8.57
N GLY A 71 34.61 -15.63 7.56
CA GLY A 71 36.00 -15.92 7.22
C GLY A 71 36.72 -14.81 6.44
N LEU A 72 36.01 -13.79 5.96
CA LEU A 72 36.59 -12.71 5.15
C LEU A 72 37.21 -11.64 6.04
N THR A 73 38.55 -11.56 6.13
CA THR A 73 39.23 -10.58 6.97
C THR A 73 39.24 -9.16 6.40
N ASN A 74 39.09 -9.01 5.07
CA ASN A 74 38.99 -7.71 4.40
C ASN A 74 37.55 -7.14 4.52
N PRO A 75 37.36 -5.99 5.19
CA PRO A 75 36.03 -5.40 5.39
C PRO A 75 35.28 -5.05 4.10
N VAL A 76 36.01 -4.62 3.06
CA VAL A 76 35.41 -4.25 1.77
C VAL A 76 34.91 -5.48 1.04
N GLU A 77 35.69 -6.56 1.05
CA GLU A 77 35.28 -7.84 0.46
C GLU A 77 34.11 -8.44 1.22
N ARG A 78 34.12 -8.36 2.55
CA ARG A 78 33.01 -8.80 3.40
C ARG A 78 31.73 -8.04 3.08
N ALA A 79 31.78 -6.71 3.00
CA ALA A 79 30.63 -5.88 2.63
C ALA A 79 30.11 -6.21 1.23
N ARG A 80 30.99 -6.39 0.23
CA ARG A 80 30.60 -6.75 -1.13
C ARG A 80 29.99 -8.15 -1.22
N ALA A 81 30.55 -9.12 -0.51
CA ALA A 81 30.04 -10.48 -0.45
C ALA A 81 28.61 -10.48 0.13
N LEU A 82 28.41 -9.84 1.29
CA LEU A 82 27.09 -9.74 1.92
C LEU A 82 26.09 -8.95 1.06
N ARG A 83 26.54 -7.87 0.38
CA ARG A 83 25.70 -7.15 -0.57
C ARG A 83 25.21 -8.05 -1.70
N LYS A 84 26.09 -8.90 -2.23
CA LYS A 84 25.74 -9.87 -3.27
C LYS A 84 24.68 -10.85 -2.78
N VAL A 85 24.79 -11.36 -1.55
CA VAL A 85 23.76 -12.23 -0.95
C VAL A 85 22.41 -11.51 -0.91
N ILE A 86 22.38 -10.24 -0.51
CA ILE A 86 21.14 -9.44 -0.53
C ILE A 86 20.54 -9.39 -1.94
N ASP A 87 21.35 -9.15 -2.97
CA ASP A 87 20.89 -9.12 -4.36
C ASP A 87 20.38 -10.49 -4.82
N ASP A 88 21.11 -11.57 -4.50
CA ASP A 88 20.73 -12.94 -4.86
C ASP A 88 19.39 -13.34 -4.20
N VAL A 89 19.16 -12.96 -2.92
CA VAL A 89 17.87 -13.20 -2.24
C VAL A 89 16.73 -12.45 -2.93
N ARG A 90 16.93 -11.17 -3.26
CA ARG A 90 15.90 -10.37 -3.94
C ARG A 90 15.57 -10.91 -5.33
N ALA A 91 16.60 -11.34 -6.07
CA ALA A 91 16.43 -11.96 -7.38
C ALA A 91 15.71 -13.32 -7.28
N ALA A 92 16.03 -14.15 -6.28
CA ALA A 92 15.34 -15.42 -6.02
C ALA A 92 13.86 -15.20 -5.69
N ILE A 93 13.55 -14.23 -4.83
CA ILE A 93 12.16 -13.86 -4.52
C ILE A 93 11.40 -13.44 -5.79
N GLU A 94 11.99 -12.59 -6.63
CA GLU A 94 11.37 -12.12 -7.87
C GLU A 94 11.17 -13.24 -8.89
N LYS A 95 12.19 -14.09 -9.08
CA LYS A 95 12.14 -15.24 -9.99
C LYS A 95 11.03 -16.21 -9.58
N ASP A 96 11.01 -16.61 -8.33
CA ASP A 96 10.03 -17.58 -7.83
C ASP A 96 8.62 -17.00 -7.82
N GLN A 97 8.45 -15.69 -7.61
CA GLN A 97 7.16 -15.03 -7.79
C GLN A 97 6.67 -15.15 -9.24
N LYS A 98 7.55 -14.94 -10.23
CA LYS A 98 7.21 -15.08 -11.65
C LYS A 98 6.92 -16.54 -12.04
N GLU A 99 7.72 -17.49 -11.55
CA GLU A 99 7.50 -18.92 -11.79
C GLU A 99 6.23 -19.43 -11.09
N PHE A 100 5.98 -18.99 -9.85
CA PHE A 100 4.75 -19.30 -9.12
C PHE A 100 3.51 -18.79 -9.85
N GLN A 101 3.55 -17.55 -10.36
CA GLN A 101 2.47 -17.03 -11.18
C GLN A 101 2.30 -17.86 -12.46
N ALA A 102 3.36 -18.20 -13.20
CA ALA A 102 3.26 -19.07 -14.38
C ALA A 102 2.67 -20.47 -14.09
N VAL A 103 2.87 -21.00 -12.87
CA VAL A 103 2.38 -22.33 -12.45
C VAL A 103 0.92 -22.30 -12.01
N LEU A 104 0.39 -21.16 -11.54
CA LEU A 104 -0.98 -21.06 -11.02
C LEU A 104 -2.04 -21.32 -12.10
N TRP A 105 -1.87 -20.82 -13.33
CA TRP A 105 -2.77 -21.12 -14.46
C TRP A 105 -2.92 -22.62 -14.74
N ASN A 106 -1.79 -23.34 -14.74
CA ASN A 106 -1.80 -24.79 -14.97
C ASN A 106 -2.48 -25.53 -13.81
N ARG A 107 -2.25 -25.08 -12.57
CA ARG A 107 -2.91 -25.62 -11.37
C ARG A 107 -4.40 -25.36 -11.32
N LEU A 108 -4.86 -24.27 -11.95
CA LEU A 108 -6.28 -24.03 -12.18
C LEU A 108 -6.90 -24.96 -13.22
N GLY A 109 -6.14 -25.86 -13.85
CA GLY A 109 -6.61 -26.75 -14.91
C GLY A 109 -6.61 -26.09 -16.29
N GLY A 110 -5.87 -24.99 -16.45
CA GLY A 110 -5.73 -24.24 -17.69
C GLY A 110 -7.03 -23.64 -18.20
N GLU A 111 -7.03 -23.22 -19.46
CA GLU A 111 -8.13 -22.46 -20.08
C GLU A 111 -9.48 -23.18 -19.96
N LYS A 112 -9.50 -24.50 -20.16
CA LYS A 112 -10.72 -25.30 -20.13
C LYS A 112 -11.42 -25.22 -18.78
N ASN A 113 -10.69 -25.37 -17.68
CA ASN A 113 -11.29 -25.34 -16.35
C ASN A 113 -11.60 -23.91 -15.91
N VAL A 114 -10.74 -22.93 -16.24
CA VAL A 114 -11.01 -21.51 -15.95
C VAL A 114 -12.28 -21.03 -16.66
N ARG A 115 -12.49 -21.40 -17.93
CA ARG A 115 -13.75 -21.11 -18.66
C ARG A 115 -14.97 -21.72 -17.97
N ALA A 116 -14.85 -22.94 -17.46
CA ALA A 116 -15.94 -23.60 -16.75
C ALA A 116 -16.25 -22.88 -15.43
N VAL A 117 -15.23 -22.53 -14.64
CA VAL A 117 -15.36 -21.71 -13.42
C VAL A 117 -16.06 -20.39 -13.71
N VAL A 118 -15.60 -19.65 -14.73
CA VAL A 118 -16.16 -18.34 -15.08
C VAL A 118 -17.63 -18.47 -15.51
N ARG A 119 -17.97 -19.48 -16.29
CA ARG A 119 -19.35 -19.73 -16.72
C ARG A 119 -20.27 -20.01 -15.52
N ASP A 120 -19.83 -20.88 -14.61
CA ASP A 120 -20.60 -21.22 -13.41
C ASP A 120 -20.75 -20.02 -12.47
N PHE A 121 -19.66 -19.26 -12.28
CA PHE A 121 -19.64 -18.02 -11.53
C PHE A 121 -20.63 -16.98 -12.09
N ILE A 122 -20.59 -16.69 -13.39
CA ILE A 122 -21.52 -15.74 -14.01
C ILE A 122 -22.97 -16.24 -13.91
N THR A 123 -23.20 -17.55 -14.04
CA THR A 123 -24.54 -18.13 -13.89
C THR A 123 -25.09 -17.89 -12.48
N SER A 124 -24.29 -18.17 -11.45
CA SER A 124 -24.75 -18.03 -10.06
C SER A 124 -24.88 -16.56 -9.64
N ALA A 125 -23.93 -15.71 -10.05
CA ALA A 125 -23.94 -14.28 -9.77
C ALA A 125 -25.11 -13.55 -10.46
N ALA A 126 -25.45 -13.93 -11.70
CA ALA A 126 -26.58 -13.34 -12.41
C ALA A 126 -27.94 -13.70 -11.79
N ALA A 127 -28.02 -14.85 -11.10
CA ALA A 127 -29.24 -15.31 -10.43
C ALA A 127 -29.43 -14.71 -9.04
N ASP A 128 -28.42 -14.03 -8.46
CA ASP A 128 -28.49 -13.47 -7.11
C ASP A 128 -28.88 -11.98 -7.14
N PRO A 129 -30.07 -11.61 -6.62
CA PRO A 129 -30.50 -10.22 -6.55
C PRO A 129 -29.59 -9.32 -5.70
N LYS A 130 -28.84 -9.88 -4.74
CA LYS A 130 -27.88 -9.12 -3.92
C LYS A 130 -26.65 -8.70 -4.70
N VAL A 131 -26.27 -9.49 -5.71
CA VAL A 131 -25.16 -9.15 -6.59
C VAL A 131 -25.58 -8.06 -7.57
N ASP A 132 -26.83 -8.10 -8.07
CA ASP A 132 -27.39 -7.18 -9.07
C ASP A 132 -26.44 -6.99 -10.26
N LEU A 133 -25.99 -8.10 -10.86
CA LEU A 133 -24.95 -8.10 -11.89
C LEU A 133 -25.29 -7.20 -13.09
N THR A 134 -26.58 -6.98 -13.36
CA THR A 134 -27.05 -6.14 -14.46
C THR A 134 -27.24 -4.67 -14.11
N ARG A 135 -27.09 -4.30 -12.82
CA ARG A 135 -27.35 -2.96 -12.27
C ARG A 135 -28.72 -2.43 -12.67
N GLY A 136 -29.76 -3.18 -12.30
CA GLY A 136 -31.14 -2.86 -12.68
C GLY A 136 -31.37 -2.85 -14.19
N GLY A 137 -30.64 -3.69 -14.95
CA GLY A 137 -30.75 -3.81 -16.40
C GLY A 137 -29.90 -2.83 -17.23
N LYS A 138 -29.17 -1.89 -16.60
CA LYS A 138 -28.28 -0.95 -17.30
C LYS A 138 -27.11 -1.65 -18.02
N PHE A 139 -26.67 -2.79 -17.51
CA PHE A 139 -25.63 -3.64 -18.10
C PHE A 139 -26.19 -5.04 -18.34
N PRO A 140 -26.91 -5.28 -19.44
CA PRO A 140 -27.56 -6.57 -19.66
C PRO A 140 -26.53 -7.69 -19.75
N VAL A 141 -26.79 -8.82 -19.08
CA VAL A 141 -26.07 -10.08 -19.22
C VAL A 141 -27.00 -11.06 -19.92
N ASN A 142 -26.97 -11.05 -21.25
CA ASN A 142 -27.80 -11.87 -22.12
C ASN A 142 -26.93 -12.66 -23.10
N ASP A 143 -27.55 -13.42 -24.01
CA ASP A 143 -26.82 -14.29 -24.94
C ASP A 143 -25.83 -13.53 -25.85
N GLU A 144 -26.02 -12.23 -26.07
CA GLU A 144 -25.14 -11.40 -26.90
C GLU A 144 -23.94 -10.83 -26.10
N THR A 145 -24.18 -10.40 -24.86
CA THR A 145 -23.16 -9.72 -24.04
C THR A 145 -22.36 -10.68 -23.15
N ARG A 146 -22.99 -11.77 -22.70
CA ARG A 146 -22.40 -12.74 -21.79
C ARG A 146 -21.11 -13.38 -22.32
N PRO A 147 -21.01 -13.81 -23.59
CA PRO A 147 -19.77 -14.42 -24.10
C PRO A 147 -18.56 -13.46 -24.02
N LYS A 148 -18.78 -12.16 -24.25
CA LYS A 148 -17.72 -11.14 -24.16
C LYS A 148 -17.28 -10.91 -22.70
N LEU A 149 -18.24 -10.92 -21.77
CA LEU A 149 -17.97 -10.82 -20.33
C LEU A 149 -17.18 -12.04 -19.84
N GLU A 150 -17.62 -13.24 -20.19
CA GLU A 150 -16.93 -14.49 -19.85
C GLU A 150 -15.50 -14.51 -20.43
N GLN A 151 -15.33 -14.11 -21.69
CA GLN A 151 -14.01 -14.02 -22.31
C GLN A 151 -13.09 -13.02 -21.59
N SER A 152 -13.60 -11.84 -21.25
CA SER A 152 -12.83 -10.80 -20.54
C SER A 152 -12.36 -11.29 -19.16
N LEU A 153 -13.21 -12.03 -18.44
CA LEU A 153 -12.86 -12.62 -17.15
C LEU A 153 -11.81 -13.73 -17.27
N VAL A 154 -11.90 -14.57 -18.30
CA VAL A 154 -10.91 -15.61 -18.57
C VAL A 154 -9.55 -14.99 -18.88
N GLU A 155 -9.51 -13.96 -19.73
CA GLU A 155 -8.27 -13.24 -20.05
C GLU A 155 -7.69 -12.52 -18.83
N TYR A 156 -8.55 -11.94 -17.98
CA TYR A 156 -8.13 -11.29 -16.75
C TYR A 156 -7.50 -12.31 -15.79
N ILE A 157 -8.19 -13.41 -15.51
CA ILE A 157 -7.67 -14.52 -14.66
C ILE A 157 -6.37 -15.06 -15.25
N SER A 158 -6.31 -15.26 -16.57
CA SER A 158 -5.08 -15.67 -17.26
C SER A 158 -3.94 -14.70 -16.98
N SER A 159 -4.13 -13.40 -17.19
CA SER A 159 -3.09 -12.39 -16.95
C SER A 159 -2.61 -12.34 -15.49
N LEU A 160 -3.49 -12.60 -14.53
CA LEU A 160 -3.18 -12.60 -13.09
C LEU A 160 -2.49 -13.88 -12.62
N THR A 161 -2.71 -14.98 -13.33
CA THR A 161 -2.27 -16.32 -12.92
C THR A 161 -1.25 -16.90 -13.89
N GLY A 162 -0.56 -16.05 -14.66
CA GLY A 162 0.51 -16.44 -15.58
C GLY A 162 0.07 -17.29 -16.77
N GLY A 163 -1.20 -17.22 -17.15
CA GLY A 163 -1.77 -17.87 -18.32
C GLY A 163 -1.38 -17.19 -19.64
N PRO A 164 -1.58 -17.87 -20.78
CA PRO A 164 -1.10 -17.42 -22.09
C PRO A 164 -1.98 -16.33 -22.72
N LEU A 165 -3.17 -16.07 -22.17
CA LEU A 165 -4.12 -15.10 -22.71
C LEU A 165 -3.87 -13.72 -22.08
N PRO A 166 -3.55 -12.69 -22.89
CA PRO A 166 -3.41 -11.33 -22.39
C PRO A 166 -4.78 -10.68 -22.16
N TYR A 167 -4.91 -9.91 -21.09
CA TYR A 167 -6.10 -9.10 -20.82
C TYR A 167 -6.11 -7.86 -21.71
N LYS A 168 -7.16 -7.70 -22.53
CA LYS A 168 -7.32 -6.58 -23.46
C LYS A 168 -8.44 -5.60 -23.06
N GLY A 169 -9.08 -5.85 -21.91
CA GLY A 169 -10.16 -5.02 -21.42
C GLY A 169 -9.68 -3.69 -20.81
N LYS A 170 -10.65 -2.86 -20.42
CA LYS A 170 -10.38 -1.64 -19.65
C LYS A 170 -9.79 -1.99 -18.29
N ASP A 171 -9.05 -1.06 -17.68
CA ASP A 171 -8.66 -1.20 -16.27
C ASP A 171 -9.90 -1.29 -15.36
N MET A 172 -9.73 -1.84 -14.16
CA MET A 172 -10.85 -2.16 -13.27
C MET A 172 -11.66 -0.90 -12.90
N LYS A 173 -11.02 0.26 -12.78
CA LYS A 173 -11.72 1.51 -12.49
C LYS A 173 -12.56 1.96 -13.69
N ALA A 174 -11.97 2.03 -14.88
CA ALA A 174 -12.66 2.47 -16.09
C ALA A 174 -13.76 1.49 -16.53
N ALA A 175 -13.61 0.18 -16.28
CA ALA A 175 -14.62 -0.82 -16.59
C ALA A 175 -15.88 -0.69 -15.71
N HIS A 176 -15.72 -0.30 -14.44
CA HIS A 176 -16.79 -0.31 -13.44
C HIS A 176 -17.26 1.10 -13.01
N ALA A 177 -16.67 2.18 -13.55
CA ALA A 177 -16.92 3.56 -13.16
C ALA A 177 -18.41 3.96 -13.13
N GLU A 178 -19.23 3.46 -14.06
CA GLU A 178 -20.65 3.81 -14.17
C GLU A 178 -21.60 2.79 -13.53
N MET A 179 -21.05 1.77 -12.86
CA MET A 179 -21.83 0.66 -12.31
C MET A 179 -22.28 0.90 -10.87
N GLY A 180 -21.70 1.88 -10.15
CA GLY A 180 -22.13 2.23 -8.79
C GLY A 180 -22.06 1.07 -7.79
N ILE A 181 -21.07 0.19 -7.95
CA ILE A 181 -20.99 -1.08 -7.21
C ILE A 181 -20.74 -0.81 -5.73
N THR A 182 -21.61 -1.31 -4.84
CA THR A 182 -21.40 -1.15 -3.39
C THR A 182 -20.45 -2.21 -2.82
N GLU A 183 -20.00 -1.99 -1.59
CA GLU A 183 -19.15 -2.95 -0.88
C GLU A 183 -19.87 -4.29 -0.65
N GLU A 184 -21.16 -4.25 -0.36
CA GLU A 184 -22.01 -5.41 -0.14
C GLU A 184 -22.20 -6.20 -1.45
N GLN A 185 -22.43 -5.50 -2.56
CA GLN A 185 -22.56 -6.12 -3.89
C GLN A 185 -21.24 -6.78 -4.32
N PHE A 186 -20.11 -6.14 -4.06
CA PHE A 186 -18.79 -6.71 -4.34
C PHE A 186 -18.50 -7.94 -3.48
N ALA A 187 -18.84 -7.89 -2.18
CA ALA A 187 -18.68 -9.02 -1.27
C ALA A 187 -19.54 -10.23 -1.72
N ALA A 188 -20.82 -9.99 -2.05
CA ALA A 188 -21.70 -11.03 -2.57
C ALA A 188 -21.15 -11.67 -3.85
N LEU A 189 -20.63 -10.85 -4.78
CA LEU A 189 -19.99 -11.35 -6.00
C LEU A 189 -18.77 -12.24 -5.68
N ALA A 190 -17.92 -11.82 -4.75
CA ALA A 190 -16.74 -12.57 -4.34
C ALA A 190 -17.10 -13.95 -3.74
N GLU A 191 -18.21 -14.05 -3.01
CA GLU A 191 -18.71 -15.32 -2.48
C GLU A 191 -19.08 -16.31 -3.59
N HIS A 192 -19.78 -15.84 -4.64
CA HIS A 192 -20.10 -16.67 -5.81
C HIS A 192 -18.85 -17.14 -6.54
N PHE A 193 -17.84 -16.28 -6.65
CA PHE A 193 -16.57 -16.64 -7.28
C PHE A 193 -15.82 -17.73 -6.50
N VAL A 194 -15.77 -17.63 -5.17
CA VAL A 194 -15.21 -18.66 -4.28
C VAL A 194 -15.98 -19.97 -4.41
N ALA A 195 -17.32 -19.90 -4.45
CA ALA A 195 -18.16 -21.09 -4.60
C ALA A 195 -17.89 -21.81 -5.93
N ALA A 196 -17.76 -21.06 -7.03
CA ALA A 196 -17.40 -21.62 -8.34
C ALA A 196 -16.03 -22.29 -8.32
N LEU A 197 -14.99 -21.63 -7.79
CA LEU A 197 -13.65 -22.22 -7.68
C LEU A 197 -13.67 -23.55 -6.89
N LYS A 198 -14.39 -23.60 -5.77
CA LYS A 198 -14.56 -24.81 -4.96
C LYS A 198 -15.30 -25.92 -5.72
N LYS A 199 -16.39 -25.59 -6.43
CA LYS A 199 -17.15 -26.54 -7.24
C LYS A 199 -16.29 -27.21 -8.32
N HIS A 200 -15.37 -26.44 -8.91
CA HIS A 200 -14.41 -26.92 -9.91
C HIS A 200 -13.14 -27.54 -9.32
N LYS A 201 -13.14 -27.85 -8.02
CA LYS A 201 -12.05 -28.56 -7.33
C LYS A 201 -10.70 -27.85 -7.40
N VAL A 202 -10.71 -26.51 -7.47
CA VAL A 202 -9.49 -25.72 -7.32
C VAL A 202 -8.93 -25.93 -5.91
N PRO A 203 -7.63 -26.24 -5.73
CA PRO A 203 -7.04 -26.45 -4.41
C PRO A 203 -7.23 -25.23 -3.50
N ALA A 204 -7.49 -25.46 -2.20
CA ALA A 204 -7.80 -24.39 -1.25
C ALA A 204 -6.72 -23.29 -1.19
N ALA A 205 -5.45 -23.67 -1.27
CA ALA A 205 -4.33 -22.72 -1.33
C ALA A 205 -4.42 -21.80 -2.57
N ASP A 206 -4.83 -22.35 -3.72
CA ASP A 206 -4.96 -21.60 -4.97
C ASP A 206 -6.20 -20.70 -4.94
N VAL A 207 -7.29 -21.15 -4.31
CA VAL A 207 -8.47 -20.30 -4.04
C VAL A 207 -8.08 -19.07 -3.23
N GLU A 208 -7.33 -19.25 -2.14
CA GLU A 208 -6.90 -18.14 -1.28
C GLU A 208 -6.12 -17.08 -2.06
N ILE A 209 -5.18 -17.51 -2.91
CA ILE A 209 -4.36 -16.60 -3.73
C ILE A 209 -5.22 -15.79 -4.70
N ILE A 210 -6.13 -16.44 -5.41
CA ILE A 210 -6.98 -15.79 -6.41
C ILE A 210 -7.98 -14.86 -5.72
N THR A 211 -8.52 -15.24 -4.56
CA THR A 211 -9.36 -14.33 -3.77
C THR A 211 -8.61 -13.13 -3.23
N ALA A 212 -7.33 -13.28 -2.86
CA ALA A 212 -6.51 -12.15 -2.42
C ALA A 212 -6.27 -11.17 -3.59
N ALA A 213 -6.01 -11.69 -4.79
CA ALA A 213 -5.89 -10.87 -6.00
C ALA A 213 -7.19 -10.14 -6.33
N LEU A 214 -8.35 -10.82 -6.24
CA LEU A 214 -9.66 -10.18 -6.41
C LEU A 214 -9.92 -9.12 -5.34
N ALA A 215 -9.57 -9.38 -4.08
CA ALA A 215 -9.76 -8.41 -2.99
C ALA A 215 -8.93 -7.13 -3.21
N ALA A 216 -7.78 -7.23 -3.88
CA ALA A 216 -6.94 -6.08 -4.18
C ALA A 216 -7.60 -5.11 -5.19
N THR A 217 -8.47 -5.59 -6.08
CA THR A 217 -9.18 -4.73 -7.07
C THR A 217 -10.37 -3.98 -6.48
N LYS A 218 -10.80 -4.36 -5.27
CA LYS A 218 -11.97 -3.79 -4.59
C LYS A 218 -11.96 -2.25 -4.57
N LYS A 219 -10.80 -1.64 -4.29
CA LYS A 219 -10.65 -0.18 -4.20
C LYS A 219 -10.90 0.53 -5.54
N GLU A 220 -10.70 -0.16 -6.66
CA GLU A 220 -10.90 0.38 -8.00
C GLU A 220 -12.35 0.19 -8.49
N ILE A 221 -13.05 -0.81 -7.95
CA ILE A 221 -14.36 -1.26 -8.42
C ILE A 221 -15.51 -0.72 -7.57
N VAL A 222 -15.35 -0.67 -6.25
CA VAL A 222 -16.42 -0.24 -5.33
C VAL A 222 -16.58 1.27 -5.39
N ALA A 223 -17.76 1.72 -5.80
CA ALA A 223 -18.18 3.10 -5.69
C ALA A 223 -18.42 3.44 -4.21
N ALA A 224 -17.85 4.55 -3.75
CA ALA A 224 -18.15 5.05 -2.42
C ALA A 224 -19.67 5.31 -2.29
N ALA A 225 -20.28 4.82 -1.21
CA ALA A 225 -21.71 4.96 -0.91
C ALA A 225 -22.22 6.41 -1.08
N PRO A 226 -23.51 6.64 -1.39
CA PRO A 226 -24.06 7.99 -1.51
C PRO A 226 -24.03 8.64 -0.13
N LYS A 227 -23.10 9.59 0.07
CA LYS A 227 -23.10 10.46 1.24
C LYS A 227 -23.80 11.77 0.86
N GLY A 228 -24.73 12.19 1.72
CA GLY A 228 -25.44 13.47 1.65
C GLY A 228 -24.50 14.69 1.67
N PRO A 229 -25.06 15.90 1.59
CA PRO A 229 -24.39 17.03 0.96
C PRO A 229 -23.27 17.60 1.84
N GLU A 230 -22.01 17.49 1.38
CA GLU A 230 -20.89 18.41 1.66
C GLU A 230 -19.56 17.94 1.00
N PRO A 231 -18.52 18.81 0.86
CA PRO A 231 -18.32 19.75 -0.24
C PRO A 231 -17.21 19.33 -1.22
N LEU A 232 -17.33 19.86 -2.44
CA LEU A 232 -16.46 19.79 -3.63
C LEU A 232 -15.04 19.19 -3.46
N LYS A 233 -14.81 18.00 -4.04
CA LYS A 233 -13.48 17.61 -4.54
C LYS A 233 -13.50 17.41 -6.07
N ALA A 234 -12.55 18.10 -6.69
CA ALA A 234 -12.33 18.25 -8.12
C ALA A 234 -11.75 17.00 -8.79
N ALA A 235 -11.77 17.00 -10.12
CA ALA A 235 -11.45 15.92 -11.06
C ALA A 235 -10.07 15.23 -10.87
N PRO A 236 -9.87 13.98 -11.35
CA PRO A 236 -8.65 13.20 -11.13
C PRO A 236 -7.50 13.56 -12.10
N ARG A 237 -6.26 13.53 -11.60
CA ARG A 237 -4.98 13.63 -12.35
C ARG A 237 -4.04 12.43 -12.03
N PRO A 238 -3.01 12.12 -12.85
CA PRO A 238 -2.44 10.78 -12.99
C PRO A 238 -1.25 10.41 -12.07
N LEU A 239 -1.00 11.12 -10.96
CA LEU A 239 -0.03 10.72 -9.94
C LEU A 239 -0.59 11.08 -8.56
N SER A 240 -0.32 10.27 -7.53
CA SER A 240 -0.72 10.62 -6.17
C SER A 240 0.15 11.77 -5.65
N LEU A 241 -0.47 12.76 -5.01
CA LEU A 241 0.22 13.89 -4.41
C LEU A 241 1.36 13.44 -3.47
N TRP A 242 1.21 12.29 -2.79
CA TRP A 242 2.26 11.68 -1.98
C TRP A 242 3.57 11.46 -2.76
N LYS A 243 3.45 10.94 -3.99
CA LYS A 243 4.60 10.69 -4.85
C LYS A 243 5.17 12.00 -5.39
N GLU A 244 4.31 12.97 -5.69
CA GLU A 244 4.72 14.30 -6.16
C GLU A 244 5.44 15.12 -5.07
N LEU A 245 5.10 14.89 -3.80
CA LEU A 245 5.80 15.45 -2.65
C LEU A 245 7.16 14.78 -2.39
N GLY A 246 7.52 13.71 -3.11
CA GLY A 246 8.78 12.97 -2.92
C GLY A 246 8.69 11.79 -1.95
N GLY A 247 7.47 11.40 -1.57
CA GLY A 247 7.21 10.25 -0.70
C GLY A 247 7.76 10.41 0.72
N ALA A 248 7.95 9.28 1.42
CA ALA A 248 8.31 9.29 2.84
C ALA A 248 9.62 10.03 3.14
N GLU A 249 10.60 9.96 2.24
CA GLU A 249 11.92 10.59 2.40
C GLU A 249 11.83 12.13 2.44
N ALA A 250 10.91 12.71 1.67
CA ALA A 250 10.70 14.15 1.64
C ALA A 250 9.68 14.63 2.68
N VAL A 251 8.63 13.83 2.96
CA VAL A 251 7.55 14.21 3.89
C VAL A 251 8.02 14.18 5.36
N LYS A 252 8.82 13.19 5.77
CA LYS A 252 9.32 13.09 7.16
C LYS A 252 10.05 14.36 7.65
N PRO A 253 11.06 14.90 6.93
CA PRO A 253 11.75 16.11 7.37
C PRO A 253 10.89 17.37 7.27
N ILE A 254 9.83 17.39 6.45
CA ILE A 254 8.83 18.48 6.44
C ILE A 254 8.01 18.43 7.73
N VAL A 255 7.52 17.26 8.13
CA VAL A 255 6.73 17.07 9.35
C VAL A 255 7.55 17.40 10.60
N HIS A 256 8.82 16.97 10.64
CA HIS A 256 9.73 17.30 11.73
C HIS A 256 9.90 18.81 11.90
N ASP A 257 10.28 19.52 10.83
CA ASP A 257 10.45 20.99 10.88
C ASP A 257 9.16 21.72 11.26
N PHE A 258 8.03 21.25 10.73
CA PHE A 258 6.71 21.78 11.05
C PHE A 258 6.40 21.67 12.54
N LEU A 259 6.65 20.51 13.16
CA LEU A 259 6.41 20.34 14.58
C LEU A 259 7.39 21.15 15.44
N VAL A 260 8.67 21.20 15.07
CA VAL A 260 9.67 22.05 15.76
C VAL A 260 9.27 23.53 15.71
N ARG A 261 8.72 23.98 14.59
CA ARG A 261 8.22 25.36 14.42
C ARG A 261 6.97 25.61 15.26
N ALA A 262 5.96 24.74 15.13
CA ALA A 262 4.69 24.85 15.82
C ALA A 262 4.86 24.80 17.36
N LEU A 263 5.83 24.02 17.86
CA LEU A 263 6.16 23.96 19.29
C LEU A 263 6.70 25.27 19.86
N LYS A 264 7.34 26.10 19.03
CA LYS A 264 7.89 27.41 19.42
C LYS A 264 6.90 28.55 19.22
N ASN A 265 5.77 28.30 18.56
CA ASN A 265 4.78 29.32 18.24
C ASN A 265 3.71 29.39 19.33
N GLU A 266 3.80 30.41 20.19
CA GLU A 266 2.84 30.65 21.26
C GLU A 266 1.40 30.85 20.77
N LYS A 267 1.21 31.30 19.52
CA LYS A 267 -0.13 31.44 18.92
C LYS A 267 -0.75 30.09 18.55
N VAL A 268 0.08 29.07 18.29
CA VAL A 268 -0.38 27.70 18.00
C VAL A 268 -0.74 26.98 19.29
N ASP A 269 0.07 27.14 20.34
CA ASP A 269 -0.11 26.54 21.68
C ASP A 269 -0.42 25.02 21.63
N LEU A 270 0.45 24.21 21.03
CA LEU A 270 0.24 22.76 20.91
C LEU A 270 -0.04 22.04 22.24
N THR A 271 0.42 22.61 23.37
CA THR A 271 0.22 22.04 24.71
C THR A 271 -1.10 22.45 25.36
N ARG A 272 -1.84 23.39 24.76
CA ARG A 272 -3.07 23.99 25.30
C ARG A 272 -2.87 24.53 26.72
N GLY A 273 -1.86 25.38 26.89
CA GLY A 273 -1.46 25.93 28.19
C GLY A 273 -0.94 24.87 29.15
N GLY A 274 -0.20 23.88 28.65
CA GLY A 274 0.39 22.79 29.45
C GLY A 274 -0.59 21.66 29.83
N LYS A 275 -1.83 21.67 29.34
CA LYS A 275 -2.81 20.58 29.56
C LYS A 275 -2.39 19.28 28.90
N PHE A 276 -1.70 19.36 27.75
CA PHE A 276 -1.15 18.21 27.04
C PHE A 276 0.36 18.21 27.16
N LYS A 277 0.92 17.16 27.79
CA LYS A 277 2.36 16.95 27.85
C LYS A 277 2.85 16.46 26.50
N LEU A 278 3.82 17.18 25.95
CA LEU A 278 4.50 16.82 24.70
C LEU A 278 6.00 16.59 24.96
N ASP A 279 6.30 15.53 25.72
CA ASP A 279 7.68 15.06 25.90
C ASP A 279 8.27 14.50 24.59
N GLU A 280 9.56 14.18 24.59
CA GLU A 280 10.28 13.71 23.39
C GLU A 280 9.60 12.48 22.75
N GLU A 281 9.13 11.53 23.55
CA GLU A 281 8.42 10.36 23.02
C GLU A 281 7.05 10.72 22.43
N ALA A 282 6.30 11.63 23.07
CA ALA A 282 5.04 12.11 22.56
C ALA A 282 5.21 12.89 21.25
N GLN A 283 6.30 13.66 21.12
CA GLN A 283 6.67 14.34 19.88
C GLN A 283 6.96 13.34 18.77
N LEU A 284 7.74 12.29 19.02
CA LEU A 284 8.01 11.24 18.03
C LEU A 284 6.74 10.49 17.60
N ARG A 285 5.83 10.19 18.54
CA ARG A 285 4.53 9.58 18.22
C ARG A 285 3.65 10.52 17.38
N LEU A 286 3.67 11.82 17.68
CA LEU A 286 2.91 12.83 16.94
C LEU A 286 3.49 13.01 15.52
N GLU A 287 4.82 13.08 15.39
CA GLU A 287 5.50 13.10 14.09
C GLU A 287 5.09 11.92 13.22
N GLN A 288 5.17 10.69 13.75
CA GLN A 288 4.79 9.50 13.00
C GLN A 288 3.30 9.51 12.62
N SER A 289 2.43 9.97 13.53
CA SER A 289 1.00 10.09 13.27
C SER A 289 0.69 11.08 12.14
N LEU A 290 1.39 12.22 12.10
CA LEU A 290 1.26 13.22 11.05
C LEU A 290 1.77 12.70 9.69
N VAL A 291 2.89 11.95 9.68
CA VAL A 291 3.41 11.31 8.45
C VAL A 291 2.40 10.30 7.91
N ASP A 292 1.83 9.44 8.76
CA ASP A 292 0.84 8.44 8.36
C ASP A 292 -0.45 9.11 7.87
N TYR A 293 -0.87 10.20 8.53
CA TYR A 293 -2.04 10.98 8.13
C TYR A 293 -1.85 11.65 6.77
N LEU A 294 -0.71 12.31 6.55
CA LEU A 294 -0.35 12.87 5.24
C LEU A 294 -0.28 11.78 4.18
N SER A 295 0.28 10.61 4.51
CA SER A 295 0.28 9.46 3.60
C SER A 295 -1.13 9.06 3.20
N THR A 296 -2.08 9.03 4.13
CA THR A 296 -3.47 8.70 3.81
C THR A 296 -4.14 9.77 2.96
N MET A 297 -3.95 11.04 3.30
CA MET A 297 -4.65 12.17 2.68
C MET A 297 -4.14 12.52 1.28
N THR A 298 -2.90 12.13 0.98
CA THR A 298 -2.23 12.41 -0.31
C THR A 298 -2.07 11.16 -1.18
N ASP A 299 -2.76 10.07 -0.84
CA ASP A 299 -2.75 8.79 -1.57
C ASP A 299 -1.36 8.11 -1.61
N GLY A 300 -0.77 8.02 -0.42
CA GLY A 300 0.47 7.34 -0.09
C GLY A 300 0.28 5.90 0.43
N PRO A 301 1.38 5.16 0.64
CA PRO A 301 1.36 3.73 0.89
C PRO A 301 0.99 3.33 2.32
N VAL A 302 0.92 4.30 3.26
CA VAL A 302 0.60 4.05 4.66
C VAL A 302 -0.78 4.61 4.98
N THR A 303 -1.63 3.79 5.60
CA THR A 303 -2.93 4.21 6.09
C THR A 303 -2.84 4.57 7.58
N TYR A 304 -3.26 5.77 7.92
CA TYR A 304 -3.39 6.29 9.27
C TYR A 304 -4.50 5.53 10.00
N LYS A 305 -4.17 5.04 11.19
CA LYS A 305 -5.05 4.21 12.03
C LYS A 305 -5.42 4.88 13.35
N GLY A 306 -5.01 6.13 13.54
CA GLY A 306 -5.33 6.89 14.74
C GLY A 306 -6.79 7.34 14.76
N LYS A 307 -7.15 8.10 15.79
CA LYS A 307 -8.47 8.72 15.89
C LYS A 307 -8.72 9.67 14.71
N ASP A 308 -9.96 9.76 14.27
CA ASP A 308 -10.36 10.80 13.32
C ASP A 308 -10.13 12.21 13.90
N MET A 309 -10.15 13.22 13.03
CA MET A 309 -9.80 14.60 13.41
C MET A 309 -10.67 15.15 14.54
N LYS A 310 -11.96 14.78 14.58
CA LYS A 310 -12.87 15.24 15.64
C LYS A 310 -12.56 14.56 16.97
N ALA A 311 -12.48 13.24 16.99
CA ALA A 311 -12.19 12.47 18.21
C ALA A 311 -10.76 12.68 18.73
N ALA A 312 -9.82 13.06 17.86
CA ALA A 312 -8.44 13.37 18.24
C ALA A 312 -8.32 14.74 18.93
N HIS A 313 -9.14 15.72 18.54
CA HIS A 313 -9.07 17.10 19.01
C HIS A 313 -10.22 17.49 19.97
N GLU A 314 -11.12 16.56 20.27
CA GLU A 314 -12.23 16.75 21.21
C GLU A 314 -11.75 17.27 22.58
N GLY A 315 -12.33 18.38 23.02
CA GLY A 315 -12.03 19.01 24.29
C GLY A 315 -10.74 19.83 24.31
N MET A 316 -10.05 19.94 23.17
CA MET A 316 -8.86 20.80 23.05
C MET A 316 -9.23 22.29 22.92
N LYS A 317 -10.48 22.62 22.59
CA LYS A 317 -10.96 24.00 22.42
C LYS A 317 -10.09 24.83 21.47
N ILE A 318 -9.73 24.24 20.33
CA ILE A 318 -8.88 24.90 19.33
C ILE A 318 -9.71 25.98 18.65
N THR A 319 -9.22 27.22 18.66
CA THR A 319 -9.88 28.35 18.02
C THR A 319 -9.46 28.50 16.55
N ASP A 320 -10.22 29.26 15.77
CA ASP A 320 -9.84 29.59 14.38
C ASP A 320 -8.46 30.26 14.31
N ALA A 321 -8.15 31.16 15.25
CA ALA A 321 -6.86 31.85 15.30
C ALA A 321 -5.69 30.88 15.55
N GLN A 322 -5.89 29.87 16.41
CA GLN A 322 -4.87 28.85 16.68
C GLN A 322 -4.68 27.91 15.48
N PHE A 323 -5.77 27.55 14.80
CA PHE A 323 -5.72 26.76 13.57
C PHE A 323 -5.01 27.52 12.45
N ASP A 324 -5.32 28.80 12.25
CA ASP A 324 -4.69 29.66 11.25
C ASP A 324 -3.20 29.86 11.51
N ALA A 325 -2.80 30.01 12.78
CA ALA A 325 -1.40 30.07 13.17
C ALA A 325 -0.65 28.78 12.81
N LEU A 326 -1.27 27.61 13.02
CA LEU A 326 -0.69 26.32 12.67
C LEU A 326 -0.59 26.15 11.14
N ALA A 327 -1.62 26.56 10.41
CA ALA A 327 -1.64 26.54 8.95
C ALA A 327 -0.55 27.44 8.35
N ALA A 328 -0.33 28.62 8.95
CA ALA A 328 0.73 29.54 8.56
C ALA A 328 2.13 28.93 8.78
N ASP A 329 2.33 28.19 9.88
CA ASP A 329 3.60 27.50 10.14
C ASP A 329 3.87 26.38 9.13
N LEU A 330 2.84 25.58 8.79
CA LEU A 330 2.98 24.56 7.75
C LEU A 330 3.33 25.18 6.39
N LEU A 331 2.61 26.24 6.00
CA LEU A 331 2.86 26.96 4.75
C LEU A 331 4.30 27.49 4.67
N ALA A 332 4.82 28.02 5.77
CA ALA A 332 6.17 28.54 5.82
C ALA A 332 7.22 27.43 5.66
N VAL A 333 7.06 26.29 6.35
CA VAL A 333 7.96 25.14 6.19
C VAL A 333 7.94 24.60 4.76
N LEU A 334 6.76 24.46 4.14
CA LEU A 334 6.65 24.00 2.76
C LEU A 334 7.37 24.93 1.78
N LYS A 335 7.29 26.26 1.99
CA LYS A 335 8.03 27.26 1.20
C LYS A 335 9.54 27.19 1.41
N GLU A 336 9.99 27.06 2.66
CA GLU A 336 11.42 26.93 3.01
C GLU A 336 12.03 25.66 2.40
N ARG A 337 11.26 24.57 2.37
CA ARG A 337 11.62 23.28 1.75
C ARG A 337 11.47 23.28 0.23
N LYS A 338 11.05 24.40 -0.38
CA LYS A 338 10.88 24.59 -1.83
C LYS A 338 9.94 23.55 -2.46
N VAL A 339 8.86 23.21 -1.75
CA VAL A 339 7.78 22.40 -2.32
C VAL A 339 7.11 23.19 -3.44
N GLU A 340 6.82 22.53 -4.57
CA GLU A 340 6.15 23.16 -5.71
C GLU A 340 4.82 23.81 -5.30
N GLN A 341 4.57 25.03 -5.79
CA GLN A 341 3.45 25.86 -5.34
C GLN A 341 2.08 25.18 -5.56
N GLU A 342 1.94 24.36 -6.60
CA GLU A 342 0.74 23.57 -6.85
C GLU A 342 0.49 22.54 -5.73
N HIS A 343 1.52 21.82 -5.29
CA HIS A 343 1.42 20.85 -4.20
C HIS A 343 1.19 21.54 -2.85
N ILE A 344 1.77 22.73 -2.64
CA ILE A 344 1.47 23.56 -1.46
C ILE A 344 -0.01 23.89 -1.42
N ASN A 345 -0.57 24.37 -2.53
CA ASN A 345 -1.99 24.74 -2.60
C ASN A 345 -2.90 23.53 -2.30
N GLU A 346 -2.53 22.35 -2.80
CA GLU A 346 -3.30 21.14 -2.57
C GLU A 346 -3.20 20.67 -1.11
N LEU A 347 -2.01 20.63 -0.51
CA LEU A 347 -1.83 20.30 0.91
C LEU A 347 -2.57 21.27 1.83
N MET A 348 -2.47 22.57 1.57
CA MET A 348 -3.18 23.59 2.36
C MET A 348 -4.69 23.44 2.24
N LYS A 349 -5.21 23.08 1.05
CA LYS A 349 -6.63 22.78 0.86
C LYS A 349 -7.07 21.53 1.63
N LEU A 350 -6.24 20.49 1.68
CA LEU A 350 -6.51 19.28 2.46
C LEU A 350 -6.52 19.57 3.97
N MET A 351 -5.59 20.40 4.45
CA MET A 351 -5.58 20.87 5.83
C MET A 351 -6.82 21.70 6.15
N GLU A 352 -7.17 22.67 5.31
CA GLU A 352 -8.34 23.52 5.52
C GLU A 352 -9.65 22.72 5.59
N ALA A 353 -9.75 21.62 4.84
CA ALA A 353 -10.90 20.74 4.89
C ALA A 353 -11.11 20.05 6.25
N THR A 354 -10.08 19.95 7.11
CA THR A 354 -10.20 19.39 8.45
C THR A 354 -10.64 20.42 9.50
N ARG A 355 -10.66 21.71 9.17
CA ARG A 355 -10.98 22.80 10.11
C ARG A 355 -12.26 22.53 10.88
N LYS A 356 -13.33 22.17 10.18
CA LYS A 356 -14.67 21.95 10.78
C LYS A 356 -14.71 20.82 11.81
N ASP A 357 -13.76 19.90 11.75
CA ASP A 357 -13.66 18.77 12.67
C ASP A 357 -12.73 19.07 13.84
N ILE A 358 -11.88 20.11 13.74
CA ILE A 358 -10.84 20.45 14.73
C ILE A 358 -11.19 21.70 15.53
N VAL A 359 -11.72 22.73 14.87
CA VAL A 359 -12.07 24.00 15.50
C VAL A 359 -13.39 23.84 16.26
N GLU A 360 -13.34 24.10 17.56
CA GLU A 360 -14.52 24.18 18.40
C GLU A 360 -14.94 25.65 18.46
N LYS A 361 -16.18 25.96 18.03
CA LYS A 361 -16.71 27.34 18.12
C LYS A 361 -16.75 27.75 19.59
N GLU A 362 -16.23 28.95 19.87
CA GLU A 362 -16.24 29.57 21.20
C GLU A 362 -17.65 29.66 21.81
#